data_AF-A0A7Z9Q972-F1
#
_entry.id   AF-A0A7Z9Q972-F1
#
_cell.length_a   1.000
_cell.length_b   1.000
_cell.length_c   1.000
_cell.angle_alpha   90.00
_cell.angle_beta   90.00
_cell.angle_gamma   90.00
#
_symmetry.space_group_name_H-M   'P 1'
#
loop_
_entity.id
_entity.type
_entity.pdbx_description
1 polymer ?
#
loop_
_entity_poly.entity_id
_entity_poly.type
_entity_poly.pdbx_seq_one_letter_code
_entity_poly.pdbx_strand_id
1 'polypeptide(L)'
;MRYIFVPLVFGALLLASNNPLQTATAGAYHARAIGNHALGSNPANLGHYGEILILGGPQQDTLAIDIPFSLTLLDSDSNAVVTDSVIYYYSVQLIANPDRKLVKKVQKDYLSQFGRDLTTAIIAEESLYKFRIGDLTSRDSVNALRDTIIAAGYSDAWVVTSVDPLPLSEEMTPYFTMTIAGLRSDIGNNALYPDWINKQLFGGIDLREPGAKDNFLSIFPTAGLDINFQGGGSWLEVGMGNFAISFIQLQVITSVTVPTAIMNVIFDGVQFDQPQDLSDLTLDLLAVAPLSLTYGRQLQIPALADKVDRFYAGAGLNVLLGLTDIHLESNKLMLSTTSDSIFIEGEQTLVSNIDNNNFVLGTGFSLDLGIAADINPQLSISLALQDLLGSITWPETFRKTHEFSISLLSAEMEDIADYSSAEKDSLQESFTILDTTYASGSGNTTYPAQVVLGGAYRVSPALAVDVALRQYLDNDYFTGV
;
A
#
# COMPACT_ATOMS: atom_id res chain seq x y z
N MET A 1 -34.39 -27.42 -18.85
CA MET A 1 -33.79 -26.91 -17.60
C MET A 1 -32.83 -25.79 -17.96
N ARG A 2 -32.85 -24.66 -17.25
CA ARG A 2 -31.95 -23.52 -17.51
C ARG A 2 -30.65 -23.80 -16.74
N TYR A 3 -29.60 -24.12 -17.47
CA TYR A 3 -28.26 -24.34 -16.92
C TYR A 3 -27.73 -23.05 -16.29
N ILE A 4 -27.44 -23.10 -14.99
CA ILE A 4 -26.61 -22.08 -14.33
C ILE A 4 -25.17 -22.54 -14.52
N PHE A 5 -24.56 -22.15 -15.64
CA PHE A 5 -23.11 -22.02 -15.68
C PHE A 5 -22.79 -20.82 -14.80
N VAL A 6 -22.15 -21.02 -13.66
CA VAL A 6 -21.31 -19.98 -13.06
C VAL A 6 -19.98 -20.12 -13.79
N PRO A 7 -19.68 -19.31 -14.82
CA PRO A 7 -18.33 -19.26 -15.31
C PRO A 7 -17.50 -18.62 -14.19
N LEU A 8 -16.82 -19.44 -13.40
CA LEU A 8 -15.63 -19.02 -12.66
C LEU A 8 -14.59 -18.66 -13.74
N VAL A 9 -14.72 -17.45 -14.28
CA VAL A 9 -13.70 -16.85 -15.12
C VAL A 9 -12.55 -16.54 -14.18
N PHE A 10 -11.64 -17.50 -14.00
CA PHE A 10 -10.28 -17.21 -13.58
C PHE A 10 -9.62 -16.41 -14.71
N GLY A 11 -9.92 -15.12 -14.74
CA GLY A 11 -9.15 -14.15 -15.49
C GLY A 11 -7.84 -13.93 -14.76
N ALA A 12 -6.89 -14.86 -14.93
CA ALA A 12 -5.49 -14.56 -14.64
C ALA A 12 -5.02 -13.58 -15.71
N LEU A 13 -5.13 -12.28 -15.41
CA LEU A 13 -4.33 -11.26 -16.08
C LEU A 13 -2.87 -11.48 -15.65
N LEU A 14 -2.22 -12.46 -16.29
CA LEU A 14 -0.78 -12.62 -16.27
C LEU A 14 -0.17 -11.44 -17.02
N LEU A 15 0.01 -10.32 -16.31
CA LEU A 15 0.95 -9.29 -16.73
C LEU A 15 2.35 -9.79 -16.38
N ALA A 16 2.94 -10.52 -17.32
CA ALA A 16 4.35 -10.84 -17.29
C ALA A 16 5.18 -9.55 -17.24
N SER A 17 6.18 -9.57 -16.36
CA SER A 17 7.32 -8.67 -16.17
C SER A 17 7.39 -7.44 -17.07
N ASN A 18 7.38 -6.24 -16.47
CA ASN A 18 8.28 -5.15 -16.85
C ASN A 18 8.41 -4.09 -15.74
N ASN A 19 9.66 -3.88 -15.31
CA ASN A 19 10.28 -2.70 -14.70
C ASN A 19 10.12 -2.40 -13.18
N PRO A 20 11.23 -2.26 -12.40
CA PRO A 20 11.23 -1.85 -10.98
C PRO A 20 10.92 -0.36 -10.74
N LEU A 21 10.22 0.29 -11.66
CA LEU A 21 9.85 1.69 -11.55
C LEU A 21 8.33 1.75 -11.57
N GLN A 22 7.77 2.27 -10.48
CA GLN A 22 6.35 2.63 -10.28
C GLN A 22 5.44 1.53 -9.72
N THR A 23 5.46 1.29 -8.40
CA THR A 23 4.25 0.74 -7.74
C THR A 23 4.09 1.07 -6.24
N ALA A 24 4.70 2.15 -5.73
CA ALA A 24 4.44 2.55 -4.33
C ALA A 24 4.41 4.06 -4.05
N THR A 25 4.81 4.93 -4.98
CA THR A 25 5.22 6.31 -4.62
C THR A 25 4.58 7.45 -5.42
N ALA A 26 3.66 7.18 -6.34
CA ALA A 26 3.07 8.26 -7.15
C ALA A 26 2.29 9.29 -6.31
N GLY A 27 1.70 8.89 -5.18
CA GLY A 27 1.05 9.79 -4.23
C GLY A 27 2.02 10.50 -3.26
N ALA A 28 3.12 9.84 -2.89
CA ALA A 28 4.12 10.39 -1.97
C ALA A 28 4.88 11.59 -2.58
N TYR A 29 5.15 11.56 -3.89
CA TYR A 29 5.92 12.59 -4.57
C TYR A 29 5.19 13.94 -4.68
N HIS A 30 3.88 13.96 -4.94
CA HIS A 30 3.10 15.20 -5.03
C HIS A 30 2.57 15.69 -3.69
N ALA A 31 2.33 14.78 -2.73
CA ALA A 31 1.84 15.16 -1.42
C ALA A 31 2.96 15.55 -0.44
N ARG A 32 4.21 15.08 -0.61
CA ARG A 32 5.22 15.03 0.50
C ARG A 32 4.71 14.22 1.72
N ALA A 33 3.69 13.38 1.53
CA ALA A 33 3.13 12.54 2.58
C ALA A 33 3.97 11.26 2.71
N ILE A 34 4.52 11.04 3.89
CA ILE A 34 5.39 9.90 4.22
C ILE A 34 4.58 8.60 4.20
N GLY A 35 4.99 7.61 3.41
CA GLY A 35 4.42 6.26 3.46
C GLY A 35 2.98 6.11 2.94
N ASN A 36 2.55 6.94 1.99
CA ASN A 36 1.21 6.82 1.39
C ASN A 36 1.17 5.77 0.27
N HIS A 37 0.59 4.60 0.57
CA HIS A 37 -0.04 3.76 -0.44
C HIS A 37 -1.45 4.32 -0.68
N ALA A 38 -1.90 4.40 -1.94
CA ALA A 38 -3.17 5.03 -2.34
C ALA A 38 -4.46 4.44 -1.70
N LEU A 39 -4.33 3.41 -0.85
CA LEU A 39 -5.41 2.85 -0.04
C LEU A 39 -4.87 2.72 1.39
N GLY A 40 -5.39 3.53 2.31
CA GLY A 40 -4.92 3.61 3.70
C GLY A 40 -3.76 4.59 3.91
N SER A 41 -4.06 5.90 3.81
CA SER A 41 -3.15 6.98 4.21
C SER A 41 -2.99 7.00 5.74
N ASN A 42 -1.80 7.36 6.25
CA ASN A 42 -1.64 7.67 7.66
C ASN A 42 -2.34 9.01 7.97
N PRO A 43 -3.38 9.06 8.84
CA PRO A 43 -4.10 10.30 9.11
C PRO A 43 -3.20 11.42 9.66
N ALA A 44 -2.09 11.11 10.32
CA ALA A 44 -1.14 12.10 10.82
C ALA A 44 -0.48 12.91 9.71
N ASN A 45 -0.36 12.36 8.50
CA ASN A 45 0.23 13.06 7.36
C ASN A 45 -0.56 14.33 7.00
N LEU A 46 -1.86 14.39 7.31
CA LEU A 46 -2.67 15.60 7.11
C LEU A 46 -2.17 16.78 7.95
N GLY A 47 -1.49 16.50 9.06
CA GLY A 47 -0.90 17.52 9.90
C GLY A 47 0.21 18.33 9.23
N HIS A 48 0.77 17.85 8.11
CA HIS A 48 1.67 18.67 7.30
C HIS A 48 0.97 19.86 6.65
N TYR A 49 -0.35 19.81 6.40
CA TYR A 49 -1.04 20.80 5.56
C TYR A 49 -1.91 21.81 6.33
N GLY A 50 -1.97 21.77 7.65
CA GLY A 50 -2.78 22.75 8.40
C GLY A 50 -2.22 23.18 9.74
N GLU A 51 -3.03 23.94 10.47
CA GLU A 51 -2.56 24.81 11.54
C GLU A 51 -1.89 24.05 12.69
N ILE A 52 -0.87 24.66 13.31
CA ILE A 52 -0.12 24.07 14.43
C ILE A 52 -0.92 24.18 15.72
N LEU A 53 -0.87 23.16 16.59
CA LEU A 53 -1.38 23.22 17.97
C LEU A 53 -0.24 23.21 18.98
N ILE A 54 -0.24 24.16 19.92
CA ILE A 54 0.73 24.23 21.02
C ILE A 54 0.09 23.67 22.29
N LEU A 55 0.61 22.55 22.79
CA LEU A 55 0.14 21.93 24.03
C LEU A 55 1.01 22.42 25.21
N GLY A 56 0.40 23.08 26.19
CA GLY A 56 1.05 23.41 27.48
C GLY A 56 1.61 24.83 27.64
N GLY A 57 1.30 25.78 26.76
CA GLY A 57 1.53 27.21 27.00
C GLY A 57 0.33 27.86 27.72
N PRO A 58 0.51 28.96 28.48
CA PRO A 58 -0.62 29.65 29.10
C PRO A 58 -1.52 30.24 28.01
N GLN A 59 -2.64 29.58 27.70
CA GLN A 59 -3.67 30.15 26.85
C GLN A 59 -4.56 31.07 27.70
N GLN A 60 -4.61 32.34 27.32
CA GLN A 60 -5.76 33.19 27.62
C GLN A 60 -6.91 32.68 26.74
N ASP A 61 -7.82 31.93 27.35
CA ASP A 61 -9.08 31.54 26.73
C ASP A 61 -9.88 32.81 26.39
N THR A 62 -9.93 33.15 25.11
CA THR A 62 -11.06 33.86 24.53
C THR A 62 -11.51 33.11 23.29
N LEU A 63 -12.55 32.30 23.46
CA LEU A 63 -13.45 31.86 22.39
C LEU A 63 -14.11 33.11 21.78
N ALA A 64 -13.41 33.78 20.87
CA ALA A 64 -14.04 34.68 19.91
C ALA A 64 -14.34 33.84 18.66
N ILE A 65 -15.60 33.42 18.52
CA ILE A 65 -16.12 32.97 17.23
C ILE A 65 -16.24 34.24 16.39
N ASP A 66 -15.18 34.56 15.63
CA ASP A 66 -15.25 35.63 14.64
C ASP A 66 -15.85 35.03 13.37
N ILE A 67 -17.16 35.23 13.19
CA ILE A 67 -17.83 34.98 11.92
C ILE A 67 -17.37 36.10 10.99
N PRO A 68 -16.69 35.83 9.86
CA PRO A 68 -16.30 36.90 8.96
C PRO A 68 -17.54 37.42 8.22
N PHE A 69 -18.23 38.38 8.84
CA PHE A 69 -19.14 39.29 8.15
C PHE A 69 -18.31 40.39 7.49
N SER A 70 -17.84 40.11 6.28
CA SER A 70 -17.77 41.12 5.22
C SER A 70 -17.52 40.48 3.86
N LEU A 71 -18.62 40.36 3.11
CA LEU A 71 -18.62 40.61 1.68
C LEU A 71 -18.15 42.06 1.44
N THR A 72 -16.84 42.28 1.46
CA THR A 72 -16.24 43.44 0.83
C THR A 72 -15.56 42.95 -0.43
N LEU A 73 -16.15 43.33 -1.57
CA LEU A 73 -15.60 43.29 -2.91
C LEU A 73 -14.07 43.46 -2.89
N LEU A 74 -13.35 42.37 -3.04
CA LEU A 74 -11.99 42.39 -3.57
C LEU A 74 -12.15 42.22 -5.07
N ASP A 75 -11.88 43.31 -5.77
CA ASP A 75 -11.88 43.39 -7.22
C ASP A 75 -11.16 42.17 -7.81
N SER A 76 -11.93 41.44 -8.61
CA SER A 76 -11.41 40.49 -9.57
C SER A 76 -10.65 41.27 -10.63
N ASP A 77 -9.34 41.37 -10.49
CA ASP A 77 -8.45 41.68 -11.61
C ASP A 77 -7.03 41.20 -11.29
N SER A 78 -6.76 39.94 -11.63
CA SER A 78 -5.75 39.60 -12.65
C SER A 78 -5.51 38.10 -12.66
N ASN A 79 -5.73 37.51 -13.84
CA ASN A 79 -5.10 36.27 -14.24
C ASN A 79 -3.58 36.47 -14.24
N ALA A 80 -2.93 36.31 -13.09
CA ALA A 80 -1.50 36.10 -13.04
C ALA A 80 -1.25 34.63 -13.39
N VAL A 81 -1.03 34.38 -14.69
CA VAL A 81 -0.26 33.22 -15.14
C VAL A 81 1.01 33.21 -14.28
N VAL A 82 1.16 32.20 -13.42
CA VAL A 82 2.36 31.99 -12.62
C VAL A 82 3.49 31.70 -13.60
N THR A 83 4.23 32.75 -13.97
CA THR A 83 5.47 32.64 -14.71
C THR A 83 6.55 32.18 -13.74
N ASP A 84 7.30 31.16 -14.15
CA ASP A 84 8.45 30.57 -13.46
C ASP A 84 9.36 31.66 -12.85
N SER A 85 9.13 31.97 -11.57
CA SER A 85 9.90 32.97 -10.85
C SER A 85 11.08 32.28 -10.19
N VAL A 86 12.21 32.27 -10.89
CA VAL A 86 13.50 31.76 -10.40
C VAL A 86 13.99 32.65 -9.25
N ILE A 87 14.21 32.09 -8.05
CA ILE A 87 14.88 32.79 -6.96
C ILE A 87 16.40 32.61 -7.10
N TYR A 88 17.11 33.73 -7.13
CA TYR A 88 18.56 33.75 -7.16
C TYR A 88 19.11 33.83 -5.74
N TYR A 89 19.95 32.85 -5.38
CA TYR A 89 20.74 32.91 -4.16
C TYR A 89 22.15 33.38 -4.48
N TYR A 90 22.69 34.23 -3.63
CA TYR A 90 24.01 34.79 -3.78
C TYR A 90 24.86 34.51 -2.55
N SER A 91 26.08 34.02 -2.80
CA SER A 91 27.08 33.79 -1.76
C SER A 91 28.41 34.39 -2.21
N VAL A 92 29.30 34.65 -1.26
CA VAL A 92 30.67 35.07 -1.54
C VAL A 92 31.58 33.85 -1.46
N GLN A 93 32.27 33.53 -2.55
CA GLN A 93 33.27 32.47 -2.57
C GLN A 93 34.65 33.06 -2.30
N LEU A 94 35.36 32.49 -1.32
CA LEU A 94 36.69 32.98 -0.89
C LEU A 94 37.83 32.15 -1.46
N ILE A 95 37.60 30.86 -1.67
CA ILE A 95 38.61 29.95 -2.22
C ILE A 95 37.95 28.77 -2.92
N ALA A 96 38.58 28.29 -4.00
CA ALA A 96 38.34 27.01 -4.63
C ALA A 96 39.68 26.27 -4.76
N ASN A 97 39.84 25.13 -4.10
CA ASN A 97 41.12 24.40 -4.10
C ASN A 97 40.91 22.88 -4.04
N PRO A 98 41.73 22.07 -4.73
CA PRO A 98 41.64 20.61 -4.64
C PRO A 98 42.02 20.06 -3.25
N ASP A 99 42.82 20.79 -2.46
CA ASP A 99 43.16 20.38 -1.09
C ASP A 99 42.13 20.88 -0.07
N ARG A 100 41.27 19.97 0.38
CA ARG A 100 40.28 20.23 1.44
C ARG A 100 40.89 20.76 2.73
N LYS A 101 42.12 20.36 3.10
CA LYS A 101 42.76 20.81 4.34
C LYS A 101 43.09 22.31 4.28
N LEU A 102 43.53 22.78 3.12
CA LEU A 102 43.77 24.20 2.89
C LEU A 102 42.46 25.00 3.00
N VAL A 103 41.38 24.51 2.38
CA VAL A 103 40.06 25.16 2.42
C VAL A 103 39.50 25.22 3.85
N LYS A 104 39.66 24.14 4.65
CA LYS A 104 39.29 24.15 6.07
C LYS A 104 40.10 25.13 6.91
N LYS A 105 41.38 25.34 6.57
CA LYS A 105 42.22 26.34 7.24
C LYS A 105 41.66 27.74 6.99
N VAL A 106 41.35 28.07 5.73
CA VAL A 106 40.73 29.35 5.35
C VAL A 106 39.38 29.55 6.03
N GLN A 107 38.54 28.50 6.12
CA GLN A 107 37.28 28.57 6.88
C GLN A 107 37.53 28.91 8.36
N LYS A 108 38.50 28.26 9.01
CA LYS A 108 38.81 28.51 10.42
C LYS A 108 39.33 29.93 10.64
N ASP A 109 40.17 30.43 9.74
CA ASP A 109 40.72 31.78 9.79
C ASP A 109 39.59 32.82 9.61
N TYR A 110 38.68 32.60 8.65
CA TYR A 110 37.48 33.42 8.48
C TYR A 110 36.59 33.45 9.73
N LEU A 111 36.23 32.28 10.28
CA LEU A 111 35.35 32.19 11.45
C LEU A 111 35.98 32.82 12.71
N SER A 112 37.31 32.84 12.79
CA SER A 112 38.03 33.51 13.89
C SER A 112 38.00 35.03 13.77
N GLN A 113 37.90 35.55 12.53
CA GLN A 113 37.90 36.99 12.24
C GLN A 113 36.49 37.59 12.25
N PHE A 114 35.48 36.86 11.77
CA PHE A 114 34.13 37.36 11.53
C PHE A 114 33.04 36.70 12.38
N GLY A 115 33.39 35.71 13.21
CA GLY A 115 32.40 34.97 13.99
C GLY A 115 31.59 33.98 13.14
N ARG A 116 30.41 33.60 13.64
CA ARG A 116 29.55 32.55 13.07
C ARG A 116 28.17 33.05 12.65
N ASP A 117 27.99 34.37 12.57
CA ASP A 117 26.69 35.00 12.35
C ASP A 117 26.16 34.78 10.93
N LEU A 118 27.06 34.52 9.98
CA LEU A 118 26.74 34.21 8.58
C LEU A 118 26.95 32.72 8.30
N THR A 119 26.00 32.13 7.58
CA THR A 119 26.08 30.75 7.10
C THR A 119 27.35 30.55 6.26
N THR A 120 28.09 29.48 6.51
CA THR A 120 29.27 29.12 5.70
C THR A 120 29.20 27.66 5.26
N ALA A 121 29.66 27.38 4.06
CA ALA A 121 29.64 26.03 3.49
C ALA A 121 30.94 25.70 2.75
N ILE A 122 31.37 24.44 2.83
CA ILE A 122 32.38 23.88 1.93
C ILE A 122 31.65 22.95 0.96
N ILE A 123 31.64 23.32 -0.31
CA ILE A 123 30.97 22.58 -1.39
C ILE A 123 32.03 21.83 -2.18
N ALA A 124 31.80 20.55 -2.46
CA ALA A 124 32.64 19.75 -3.34
C ALA A 124 32.03 19.73 -4.74
N GLU A 125 32.75 20.27 -5.73
CA GLU A 125 32.26 20.38 -7.11
C GLU A 125 33.43 20.24 -8.09
N GLU A 126 33.30 19.36 -9.08
CA GLU A 126 34.27 19.15 -10.18
C GLU A 126 35.74 19.04 -9.73
N SER A 127 35.99 18.25 -8.68
CA SER A 127 37.33 18.01 -8.10
C SER A 127 37.91 19.13 -7.22
N LEU A 128 37.14 20.18 -6.92
CA LEU A 128 37.54 21.29 -6.06
C LEU A 128 36.65 21.38 -4.82
N TYR A 129 37.24 21.80 -3.71
CA TYR A 129 36.53 22.23 -2.52
C TYR A 129 36.41 23.75 -2.53
N LYS A 130 35.17 24.24 -2.50
CA LYS A 130 34.83 25.67 -2.60
C LYS A 130 34.29 26.14 -1.25
N PHE A 131 34.90 27.18 -0.68
CA PHE A 131 34.40 27.80 0.56
C PHE A 131 33.52 29.01 0.24
N ARG A 132 32.26 28.95 0.64
CA ARG A 132 31.24 29.98 0.38
C ARG A 132 30.65 30.53 1.68
N ILE A 133 30.25 31.79 1.63
CA ILE A 133 29.80 32.59 2.78
C ILE A 133 28.54 33.35 2.43
N GLY A 134 27.55 33.25 3.32
CA GLY A 134 26.22 33.79 3.14
C GLY A 134 25.37 32.93 2.23
N ASP A 135 24.07 33.21 2.27
CA ASP A 135 23.06 32.66 1.38
C ASP A 135 21.98 33.73 1.20
N LEU A 136 22.34 34.79 0.47
CA LEU A 136 21.58 36.04 0.43
C LEU A 136 20.70 36.09 -0.83
N THR A 137 19.46 36.56 -0.68
CA THR A 137 18.50 36.68 -1.79
C THR A 137 18.60 38.02 -2.53
N SER A 138 19.43 38.95 -2.04
CA SER A 138 19.63 40.27 -2.64
C SER A 138 21.05 40.44 -3.17
N ARG A 139 21.15 40.89 -4.44
CA ARG A 139 22.43 41.18 -5.10
C ARG A 139 23.19 42.33 -4.42
N ASP A 140 22.48 43.29 -3.84
CA ASP A 140 23.11 44.42 -3.15
C ASP A 140 23.69 43.98 -1.81
N SER A 141 22.97 43.11 -1.09
CA SER A 141 23.42 42.58 0.20
C SER A 141 24.69 41.73 0.05
N VAL A 142 24.76 40.89 -0.98
CA VAL A 142 25.96 40.06 -1.22
C VAL A 142 27.15 40.88 -1.72
N ASN A 143 26.91 41.96 -2.47
CA ASN A 143 27.98 42.87 -2.89
C ASN A 143 28.56 43.61 -1.68
N ALA A 144 27.70 44.11 -0.77
CA ALA A 144 28.16 44.72 0.48
C ALA A 144 28.94 43.75 1.36
N LEU A 145 28.50 42.49 1.45
CA LEU A 145 29.22 41.43 2.14
C LEU A 145 30.59 41.15 1.49
N ARG A 146 30.63 41.01 0.16
CA ARG A 146 31.89 40.82 -0.59
C ARG A 146 32.87 41.96 -0.32
N ASP A 147 32.40 43.21 -0.39
CA ASP A 147 33.27 44.38 -0.22
C ASP A 147 33.82 44.46 1.22
N THR A 148 33.03 44.04 2.21
CA THR A 148 33.48 43.89 3.60
C THR A 148 34.56 42.81 3.74
N ILE A 149 34.38 41.67 3.07
CA ILE A 149 35.33 40.55 3.07
C ILE A 149 36.64 40.92 2.35
N ILE A 150 36.55 41.65 1.23
CA ILE A 150 37.72 42.18 0.50
C ILE A 150 38.50 43.18 1.36
N ALA A 151 37.80 44.12 2.01
CA ALA A 151 38.41 45.12 2.89
C ALA A 151 39.16 44.48 4.08
N ALA A 152 38.75 43.27 4.48
CA ALA A 152 39.36 42.52 5.57
C ALA A 152 40.53 41.62 5.16
N GLY A 153 40.93 41.63 3.89
CA GLY A 153 42.14 40.96 3.38
C GLY A 153 41.92 39.81 2.40
N TYR A 154 40.68 39.47 2.06
CA TYR A 154 40.36 38.44 1.05
C TYR A 154 40.16 39.08 -0.33
N SER A 155 41.25 39.57 -0.94
CA SER A 155 41.20 40.34 -2.20
C SER A 155 40.53 39.61 -3.36
N ASP A 156 40.61 38.28 -3.36
CA ASP A 156 40.14 37.43 -4.44
C ASP A 156 38.74 36.88 -4.18
N ALA A 157 37.94 37.50 -3.30
CA ALA A 157 36.56 37.07 -3.04
C ALA A 157 35.60 37.53 -4.15
N TRP A 158 34.73 36.65 -4.63
CA TRP A 158 33.73 36.98 -5.66
C TRP A 158 32.34 36.44 -5.34
N VAL A 159 31.33 37.07 -5.94
CA VAL A 159 29.93 36.65 -5.79
C VAL A 159 29.64 35.47 -6.72
N VAL A 160 29.11 34.40 -6.16
CA VAL A 160 28.57 33.26 -6.88
C VAL A 160 27.05 33.30 -6.82
N THR A 161 26.42 33.21 -7.98
CA THR A 161 24.98 33.05 -8.10
C THR A 161 24.67 31.56 -8.17
N SER A 162 23.85 31.07 -7.25
CA SER A 162 23.26 29.74 -7.35
C SER A 162 21.82 29.91 -7.80
N VAL A 163 21.48 29.26 -8.89
CA VAL A 163 20.09 29.12 -9.33
C VAL A 163 19.62 27.82 -8.73
N ASP A 164 18.88 27.91 -7.63
CA ASP A 164 18.03 26.79 -7.26
C ASP A 164 16.73 26.98 -8.04
N PRO A 165 16.25 25.99 -8.83
CA PRO A 165 14.81 25.92 -9.02
C PRO A 165 14.26 25.92 -7.60
N LEU A 166 13.40 26.90 -7.28
CA LEU A 166 12.82 27.11 -5.94
C LEU A 166 12.91 25.82 -5.11
N PRO A 167 13.57 25.78 -3.93
CA PRO A 167 13.10 24.84 -2.95
C PRO A 167 11.61 25.15 -2.83
N LEU A 168 10.76 24.29 -3.39
CA LEU A 168 9.30 24.41 -3.34
C LEU A 168 9.00 24.81 -1.91
N SER A 169 8.58 26.07 -1.72
CA SER A 169 8.69 26.73 -0.42
C SER A 169 8.13 25.80 0.65
N GLU A 170 8.79 25.76 1.82
CA GLU A 170 8.20 25.10 2.98
C GLU A 170 6.82 25.68 3.34
N GLU A 171 6.43 26.82 2.74
CA GLU A 171 5.15 27.52 2.92
C GLU A 171 4.06 27.18 1.89
N MET A 172 4.30 26.35 0.87
CA MET A 172 3.25 25.92 -0.05
C MET A 172 2.95 24.43 0.09
N THR A 173 2.61 24.02 1.30
CA THR A 173 1.75 22.83 1.47
C THR A 173 0.39 23.17 0.86
N PRO A 174 -0.03 22.49 -0.23
CA PRO A 174 -1.27 22.84 -0.90
C PRO A 174 -2.43 22.67 0.09
N TYR A 175 -3.12 23.77 0.38
CA TYR A 175 -4.31 23.77 1.27
C TYR A 175 -5.40 22.84 0.74
N PHE A 176 -5.40 22.53 -0.55
CA PHE A 176 -6.30 21.60 -1.19
C PHE A 176 -5.51 20.55 -1.97
N THR A 177 -5.83 19.27 -1.77
CA THR A 177 -5.30 18.14 -2.53
C THR A 177 -6.44 17.31 -3.09
N MET A 178 -6.24 16.72 -4.26
CA MET A 178 -7.22 15.84 -4.88
C MET A 178 -6.54 14.68 -5.60
N THR A 179 -6.95 13.46 -5.27
CA THR A 179 -6.63 12.25 -6.03
C THR A 179 -7.86 11.87 -6.85
N ILE A 180 -7.76 11.89 -8.18
CA ILE A 180 -8.89 11.55 -9.05
C ILE A 180 -9.15 10.04 -9.03
N ALA A 181 -8.09 9.24 -9.15
CA ALA A 181 -8.16 7.80 -9.05
C ALA A 181 -6.82 7.21 -8.57
N GLY A 182 -6.89 6.14 -7.80
CA GLY A 182 -5.78 5.29 -7.39
C GLY A 182 -6.11 3.82 -7.61
N LEU A 183 -5.11 3.01 -7.91
CA LEU A 183 -5.23 1.55 -7.99
C LEU A 183 -4.05 0.92 -7.25
N ARG A 184 -4.33 -0.14 -6.50
CA ARG A 184 -3.33 -0.95 -5.81
C ARG A 184 -3.70 -2.42 -5.93
N SER A 185 -2.71 -3.27 -6.13
CA SER A 185 -2.87 -4.72 -6.01
C SER A 185 -1.60 -5.35 -5.46
N ASP A 186 -1.79 -6.30 -4.58
CA ASP A 186 -0.78 -7.08 -3.87
C ASP A 186 -1.16 -8.56 -4.05
N ILE A 187 -0.18 -9.38 -4.44
CA ILE A 187 -0.33 -10.83 -4.52
C ILE A 187 0.78 -11.43 -3.67
N GLY A 188 0.40 -12.25 -2.70
CA GLY A 188 1.29 -12.97 -1.81
C GLY A 188 1.06 -14.47 -1.91
N ASN A 189 2.09 -15.25 -1.62
CA ASN A 189 1.96 -16.69 -1.46
C ASN A 189 3.09 -17.23 -0.57
N ASN A 190 2.93 -18.45 -0.03
CA ASN A 190 3.88 -19.02 0.94
C ASN A 190 5.01 -19.87 0.32
N ALA A 191 5.08 -20.03 -1.02
CA ALA A 191 5.93 -21.04 -1.66
C ALA A 191 6.67 -20.57 -2.94
N LEU A 192 5.95 -19.96 -3.87
CA LEU A 192 6.41 -19.45 -5.16
C LEU A 192 7.18 -18.14 -5.01
N TYR A 193 8.43 -18.13 -5.48
CA TYR A 193 9.30 -16.94 -5.51
C TYR A 193 9.87 -16.71 -6.92
N PRO A 194 10.28 -15.46 -7.25
CA PRO A 194 10.64 -15.09 -8.63
C PRO A 194 11.75 -15.96 -9.25
N ASP A 195 12.75 -16.37 -8.48
CA ASP A 195 13.84 -17.23 -8.97
C ASP A 195 13.34 -18.63 -9.36
N TRP A 196 12.44 -19.24 -8.55
CA TRP A 196 11.82 -20.51 -8.90
C TRP A 196 10.93 -20.37 -10.14
N ILE A 197 10.08 -19.34 -10.21
CA ILE A 197 9.22 -19.07 -11.37
C ILE A 197 10.06 -18.95 -12.65
N ASN A 198 11.13 -18.15 -12.60
CA ASN A 198 11.99 -17.93 -13.77
C ASN A 198 12.74 -19.19 -14.21
N LYS A 199 13.23 -19.99 -13.27
CA LYS A 199 14.00 -21.21 -13.59
C LYS A 199 13.11 -22.39 -13.97
N GLN A 200 11.98 -22.55 -13.29
CA GLN A 200 11.15 -23.75 -13.37
C GLN A 200 9.97 -23.57 -14.33
N LEU A 201 9.22 -22.47 -14.24
CA LEU A 201 8.05 -22.25 -15.11
C LEU A 201 8.44 -21.68 -16.48
N PHE A 202 9.35 -20.71 -16.52
CA PHE A 202 9.74 -20.04 -17.77
C PHE A 202 11.08 -20.51 -18.34
N GLY A 203 11.87 -21.24 -17.56
CA GLY A 203 13.20 -21.71 -17.94
C GLY A 203 13.21 -22.97 -18.80
N GLY A 204 12.05 -23.57 -19.09
CA GLY A 204 11.93 -24.77 -19.92
C GLY A 204 12.51 -26.02 -19.26
N ILE A 205 12.20 -26.26 -17.98
CA ILE A 205 12.67 -27.45 -17.26
C ILE A 205 12.16 -28.75 -17.92
N ASP A 206 13.04 -29.73 -18.04
CA ASP A 206 12.68 -31.09 -18.39
C ASP A 206 12.39 -31.92 -17.12
N LEU A 207 11.12 -32.15 -16.83
CA LEU A 207 10.68 -32.93 -15.66
C LEU A 207 10.85 -34.44 -15.83
N ARG A 208 11.37 -34.92 -16.97
CA ARG A 208 11.58 -36.35 -17.24
C ARG A 208 12.84 -36.90 -16.60
N GLU A 209 13.79 -36.05 -16.21
CA GLU A 209 15.00 -36.50 -15.53
C GLU A 209 14.68 -37.07 -14.14
N PRO A 210 15.32 -38.18 -13.71
CA PRO A 210 15.10 -38.75 -12.39
C PRO A 210 15.31 -37.71 -11.27
N GLY A 211 14.31 -37.51 -10.42
CA GLY A 211 14.34 -36.56 -9.31
C GLY A 211 14.07 -35.09 -9.68
N ALA A 212 13.95 -34.75 -10.98
CA ALA A 212 13.61 -33.37 -11.40
C ALA A 212 12.21 -32.97 -10.96
N LYS A 213 11.27 -33.92 -10.98
CA LYS A 213 9.89 -33.72 -10.53
C LYS A 213 9.78 -33.53 -9.02
N ASP A 214 10.47 -34.35 -8.24
CA ASP A 214 10.50 -34.21 -6.78
C ASP A 214 11.10 -32.85 -6.39
N ASN A 215 12.15 -32.42 -7.08
CA ASN A 215 12.75 -31.10 -6.88
C ASN A 215 11.79 -29.96 -7.26
N PHE A 216 11.04 -30.11 -8.36
CA PHE A 216 10.01 -29.17 -8.76
C PHE A 216 8.89 -29.04 -7.72
N LEU A 217 8.41 -30.17 -7.19
CA LEU A 217 7.33 -30.21 -6.19
C LEU A 217 7.77 -29.83 -4.78
N SER A 218 9.07 -29.89 -4.48
CA SER A 218 9.62 -29.62 -3.15
C SER A 218 9.33 -28.24 -2.57
N ILE A 219 8.94 -27.28 -3.41
CA ILE A 219 8.58 -25.93 -2.95
C ILE A 219 7.19 -25.87 -2.31
N PHE A 220 6.30 -26.80 -2.64
CA PHE A 220 4.93 -26.78 -2.13
C PHE A 220 4.97 -27.25 -0.67
N PRO A 221 4.54 -26.42 0.29
CA PRO A 221 4.57 -26.77 1.69
C PRO A 221 3.65 -27.97 1.95
N THR A 222 4.01 -28.84 2.88
CA THR A 222 3.16 -29.99 3.24
C THR A 222 1.77 -29.56 3.72
N ALA A 223 1.67 -28.39 4.34
CA ALA A 223 0.42 -27.80 4.84
C ALA A 223 -0.48 -27.22 3.73
N GLY A 224 -0.02 -27.13 2.49
CA GLY A 224 -0.74 -26.50 1.39
C GLY A 224 -0.10 -25.21 0.88
N LEU A 225 -0.55 -24.81 -0.30
CA LEU A 225 -0.19 -23.56 -0.95
C LEU A 225 -1.19 -22.48 -0.56
N ASP A 226 -0.73 -21.47 0.15
CA ASP A 226 -1.54 -20.31 0.50
C ASP A 226 -1.31 -19.22 -0.53
N ILE A 227 -2.40 -18.67 -1.08
CA ILE A 227 -2.39 -17.58 -2.05
C ILE A 227 -3.27 -16.47 -1.51
N ASN A 228 -2.68 -15.30 -1.29
CA ASN A 228 -3.38 -14.12 -0.82
C ASN A 228 -3.38 -13.06 -1.91
N PHE A 229 -4.54 -12.47 -2.17
CA PHE A 229 -4.70 -11.31 -3.02
C PHE A 229 -5.33 -10.18 -2.21
N GLN A 230 -4.75 -9.00 -2.31
CA GLN A 230 -5.40 -7.78 -1.87
C GLN A 230 -5.33 -6.78 -3.01
N GLY A 231 -6.45 -6.20 -3.40
CA GLY A 231 -6.45 -5.18 -4.42
C GLY A 231 -7.61 -4.23 -4.26
N GLY A 232 -7.50 -3.08 -4.90
CA GLY A 232 -8.51 -2.06 -4.76
C GLY A 232 -8.21 -0.82 -5.55
N GLY A 233 -9.18 0.07 -5.59
CA GLY A 233 -9.05 1.37 -6.21
C GLY A 233 -9.80 2.43 -5.43
N SER A 234 -9.23 3.63 -5.42
CA SER A 234 -9.89 4.81 -4.89
C SER A 234 -10.33 5.73 -6.01
N TRP A 235 -11.45 6.42 -5.81
CA TRP A 235 -11.91 7.49 -6.68
C TRP A 235 -12.28 8.70 -5.84
N LEU A 236 -11.82 9.87 -6.27
CA LEU A 236 -12.11 11.16 -5.65
C LEU A 236 -11.73 11.18 -4.16
N GLU A 237 -10.45 11.29 -3.89
CA GLU A 237 -9.97 11.66 -2.56
C GLU A 237 -9.76 13.17 -2.54
N VAL A 238 -10.25 13.84 -1.51
CA VAL A 238 -10.12 15.29 -1.37
C VAL A 238 -9.57 15.60 0.01
N GLY A 239 -8.42 16.27 0.05
CA GLY A 239 -7.86 16.85 1.26
C GLY A 239 -8.03 18.35 1.27
N MET A 240 -8.39 18.93 2.41
CA MET A 240 -8.37 20.37 2.63
C MET A 240 -7.81 20.69 4.02
N GLY A 241 -6.62 21.29 4.07
CA GLY A 241 -5.86 21.54 5.27
C GLY A 241 -5.68 20.27 6.10
N ASN A 242 -6.17 20.30 7.35
CA ASN A 242 -6.07 19.19 8.30
C ASN A 242 -7.08 18.05 8.07
N PHE A 243 -7.94 18.13 7.05
CA PHE A 243 -9.00 17.14 6.79
C PHE A 243 -8.81 16.44 5.45
N ALA A 244 -9.21 15.17 5.35
CA ALA A 244 -9.43 14.52 4.06
C ALA A 244 -10.62 13.57 4.08
N ILE A 245 -11.30 13.49 2.93
CA ILE A 245 -12.43 12.61 2.66
C ILE A 245 -12.06 11.71 1.47
N SER A 246 -12.30 10.42 1.61
CA SER A 246 -12.15 9.43 0.53
C SER A 246 -13.50 8.79 0.27
N PHE A 247 -14.11 9.12 -0.87
CA PHE A 247 -15.52 8.83 -1.12
C PHE A 247 -15.80 7.38 -1.52
N ILE A 248 -14.93 6.77 -2.33
CA ILE A 248 -15.09 5.39 -2.81
C ILE A 248 -13.71 4.74 -2.82
N GLN A 249 -13.51 3.77 -1.93
CA GLN A 249 -12.30 2.93 -1.90
C GLN A 249 -12.72 1.48 -2.08
N LEU A 250 -12.84 0.98 -3.31
CA LEU A 250 -13.11 -0.45 -3.46
C LEU A 250 -11.90 -1.24 -2.97
N GLN A 251 -12.11 -2.20 -2.09
CA GLN A 251 -11.10 -3.13 -1.61
C GLN A 251 -11.63 -4.55 -1.76
N VAL A 252 -10.79 -5.43 -2.28
CA VAL A 252 -11.02 -6.87 -2.44
C VAL A 252 -9.87 -7.58 -1.77
N ILE A 253 -10.22 -8.45 -0.82
CA ILE A 253 -9.29 -9.27 -0.07
C ILE A 253 -9.68 -10.71 -0.37
N THR A 254 -8.71 -11.55 -0.65
CA THR A 254 -8.93 -12.96 -0.95
C THR A 254 -7.81 -13.79 -0.38
N SER A 255 -8.16 -14.91 0.25
CA SER A 255 -7.25 -15.96 0.68
C SER A 255 -7.71 -17.27 0.07
N VAL A 256 -6.77 -18.07 -0.43
CA VAL A 256 -7.02 -19.40 -0.97
C VAL A 256 -5.97 -20.35 -0.42
N THR A 257 -6.43 -21.41 0.23
CA THR A 257 -5.57 -22.51 0.69
C THR A 257 -5.78 -23.69 -0.24
N VAL A 258 -4.73 -24.11 -0.95
CA VAL A 258 -4.78 -25.27 -1.84
C VAL A 258 -3.99 -26.44 -1.24
N PRO A 259 -4.65 -27.55 -0.88
CA PRO A 259 -4.00 -28.73 -0.35
C PRO A 259 -2.91 -29.28 -1.27
N THR A 260 -1.79 -29.70 -0.69
CA THR A 260 -0.64 -30.28 -1.42
C THR A 260 -1.06 -31.49 -2.26
N ALA A 261 -2.03 -32.26 -1.79
CA ALA A 261 -2.54 -33.43 -2.51
C ALA A 261 -3.15 -33.05 -3.88
N ILE A 262 -3.73 -31.85 -4.03
CA ILE A 262 -4.20 -31.36 -5.34
C ILE A 262 -3.00 -31.14 -6.27
N MET A 263 -1.90 -30.57 -5.79
CA MET A 263 -0.67 -30.42 -6.57
C MET A 263 -0.11 -31.80 -6.95
N ASN A 264 -0.08 -32.74 -6.01
CA ASN A 264 0.38 -34.10 -6.27
C ASN A 264 -0.49 -34.77 -7.35
N VAL A 265 -1.82 -34.66 -7.30
CA VAL A 265 -2.69 -35.22 -8.35
C VAL A 265 -2.43 -34.57 -9.71
N ILE A 266 -2.21 -33.26 -9.78
CA ILE A 266 -1.93 -32.55 -11.04
C ILE A 266 -0.60 -33.01 -11.65
N PHE A 267 0.44 -33.15 -10.84
CA PHE A 267 1.79 -33.42 -11.32
C PHE A 267 2.12 -34.92 -11.33
N ASP A 268 1.83 -35.65 -10.26
CA ASP A 268 2.01 -37.11 -10.10
C ASP A 268 0.93 -37.97 -10.71
N GLY A 269 -0.21 -37.37 -11.03
CA GLY A 269 -1.38 -38.13 -11.45
C GLY A 269 -1.99 -38.89 -10.27
N VAL A 270 -2.97 -39.73 -10.59
CA VAL A 270 -3.65 -40.55 -9.60
C VAL A 270 -3.06 -41.95 -9.64
N GLN A 271 -2.66 -42.49 -8.49
CA GLN A 271 -2.19 -43.86 -8.36
C GLN A 271 -3.35 -44.76 -7.89
N PHE A 272 -3.52 -45.91 -8.56
CA PHE A 272 -4.52 -46.89 -8.15
C PHE A 272 -4.27 -47.39 -6.73
N ASP A 273 -5.36 -47.63 -6.02
CA ASP A 273 -5.40 -48.12 -4.63
C ASP A 273 -4.68 -47.21 -3.62
N GLN A 274 -4.48 -45.94 -3.98
CA GLN A 274 -3.95 -44.89 -3.11
C GLN A 274 -4.90 -43.70 -3.06
N PRO A 275 -5.89 -43.73 -2.14
CA PRO A 275 -6.80 -42.61 -1.93
C PRO A 275 -6.05 -41.31 -1.67
N GLN A 276 -6.49 -40.24 -2.34
CA GLN A 276 -5.99 -38.88 -2.14
C GLN A 276 -7.04 -38.11 -1.36
N ASP A 277 -6.59 -37.49 -0.26
CA ASP A 277 -7.38 -36.54 0.50
C ASP A 277 -7.10 -35.13 -0.02
N LEU A 278 -8.09 -34.55 -0.68
CA LEU A 278 -8.08 -33.21 -1.26
C LEU A 278 -8.92 -32.23 -0.41
N SER A 279 -9.30 -32.63 0.81
CA SER A 279 -9.96 -31.77 1.79
C SER A 279 -9.04 -30.62 2.22
N ASP A 280 -9.56 -29.66 2.97
CA ASP A 280 -8.85 -28.43 3.39
C ASP A 280 -8.61 -27.41 2.27
N LEU A 281 -9.29 -27.57 1.12
CA LEU A 281 -9.42 -26.49 0.15
C LEU A 281 -10.31 -25.40 0.77
N THR A 282 -9.75 -24.21 0.98
CA THR A 282 -10.48 -23.05 1.48
C THR A 282 -10.39 -21.88 0.51
N LEU A 283 -11.45 -21.07 0.46
CA LEU A 283 -11.47 -19.79 -0.22
C LEU A 283 -12.27 -18.78 0.61
N ASP A 284 -11.60 -17.70 0.98
CA ASP A 284 -12.18 -16.57 1.70
C ASP A 284 -12.08 -15.33 0.82
N LEU A 285 -13.19 -14.63 0.60
CA LEU A 285 -13.24 -13.42 -0.20
C LEU A 285 -14.10 -12.37 0.48
N LEU A 286 -13.53 -11.18 0.65
CA LEU A 286 -14.19 -10.01 1.19
C LEU A 286 -14.04 -8.84 0.22
N ALA A 287 -15.16 -8.25 -0.18
CA ALA A 287 -15.20 -7.04 -0.99
C ALA A 287 -15.93 -5.92 -0.21
N VAL A 288 -15.26 -4.79 -0.03
CA VAL A 288 -15.72 -3.67 0.80
C VAL A 288 -15.48 -2.35 0.07
N ALA A 289 -16.36 -1.38 0.27
CA ALA A 289 -16.15 0.00 -0.16
C ALA A 289 -16.15 0.95 1.05
N PRO A 290 -14.97 1.26 1.65
CA PRO A 290 -14.90 2.24 2.72
C PRO A 290 -15.11 3.67 2.24
N LEU A 291 -15.90 4.41 3.01
CA LEU A 291 -15.98 5.86 3.00
C LEU A 291 -15.21 6.39 4.20
N SER A 292 -14.14 7.14 3.97
CA SER A 292 -13.23 7.57 5.03
C SER A 292 -13.29 9.08 5.26
N LEU A 293 -13.32 9.47 6.53
CA LEU A 293 -13.08 10.84 6.99
C LEU A 293 -11.87 10.82 7.91
N THR A 294 -10.86 11.61 7.57
CA THR A 294 -9.58 11.66 8.29
C THR A 294 -9.25 13.08 8.71
N TYR A 295 -8.61 13.21 9.86
CA TYR A 295 -8.11 14.47 10.40
C TYR A 295 -6.70 14.28 10.95
N GLY A 296 -5.80 15.21 10.69
CA GLY A 296 -4.46 15.22 11.24
C GLY A 296 -3.96 16.62 11.51
N ARG A 297 -3.04 16.76 12.47
CA ARG A 297 -2.50 18.06 12.88
C ARG A 297 -1.05 17.95 13.34
N GLN A 298 -0.28 19.01 13.11
CA GLN A 298 1.02 19.19 13.76
C GLN A 298 0.83 19.54 15.23
N LEU A 299 1.49 18.80 16.12
CA LEU A 299 1.49 19.04 17.55
C LEU A 299 2.88 19.47 18.02
N GLN A 300 2.94 20.52 18.83
CA GLN A 300 4.15 20.84 19.57
C GLN A 300 4.08 20.19 20.95
N ILE A 301 4.93 19.19 21.16
CA ILE A 301 5.04 18.47 22.44
C ILE A 301 6.37 18.87 23.08
N PRO A 302 6.38 19.63 24.19
CA PRO A 302 7.62 20.12 24.81
C PRO A 302 8.65 19.03 25.13
N ALA A 303 8.19 17.84 25.51
CA ALA A 303 9.07 16.70 25.79
C ALA A 303 9.80 16.11 24.57
N LEU A 304 9.39 16.49 23.35
CA LEU A 304 9.95 16.03 22.08
C LEU A 304 10.64 17.16 21.29
N ALA A 305 10.57 18.41 21.76
CA ALA A 305 11.06 19.59 21.05
C ALA A 305 12.56 19.53 20.69
N ASP A 306 13.38 18.88 21.51
CA ASP A 306 14.83 18.72 21.25
C ASP A 306 15.16 17.40 20.51
N LYS A 307 14.15 16.59 20.18
CA LYS A 307 14.32 15.23 19.62
C LYS A 307 13.82 15.10 18.18
N VAL A 308 12.80 15.88 17.82
CA VAL A 308 12.17 15.87 16.49
C VAL A 308 11.86 17.30 16.08
N ASP A 309 12.04 17.62 14.81
CA ASP A 309 11.76 18.95 14.26
C ASP A 309 10.24 19.21 14.24
N ARG A 310 9.47 18.20 13.82
CA ARG A 310 8.01 18.26 13.73
C ARG A 310 7.38 16.95 14.15
N PHE A 311 6.26 17.02 14.84
CA PHE A 311 5.48 15.87 15.26
C PHE A 311 4.03 16.06 14.84
N TYR A 312 3.42 14.98 14.35
CA TYR A 312 2.09 14.95 13.81
C TYR A 312 1.29 13.81 14.42
N ALA A 313 0.00 14.05 14.61
CA ALA A 313 -0.94 13.01 15.00
C ALA A 313 -2.23 13.17 14.19
N GLY A 314 -2.91 12.05 13.97
CA GLY A 314 -4.20 12.06 13.29
C GLY A 314 -5.06 10.86 13.63
N ALA A 315 -6.33 10.97 13.28
CA ALA A 315 -7.33 9.93 13.42
C ALA A 315 -8.24 9.89 12.19
N GLY A 316 -8.78 8.71 11.91
CA GLY A 316 -9.73 8.46 10.83
C GLY A 316 -10.93 7.66 11.31
N LEU A 317 -12.07 7.91 10.69
CA LEU A 317 -13.27 7.10 10.79
C LEU A 317 -13.63 6.60 9.40
N ASN A 318 -13.82 5.29 9.29
CA ASN A 318 -14.25 4.64 8.07
C ASN A 318 -15.65 4.09 8.26
N VAL A 319 -16.56 4.41 7.35
CA VAL A 319 -17.85 3.72 7.22
C VAL A 319 -17.65 2.63 6.17
N LEU A 320 -17.83 1.38 6.56
CA LEU A 320 -17.59 0.22 5.70
C LEU A 320 -18.90 -0.20 5.04
N LEU A 321 -18.94 -0.14 3.71
CA LEU A 321 -20.01 -0.77 2.94
C LEU A 321 -19.53 -2.15 2.49
N GLY A 322 -20.03 -3.20 3.13
CA GLY A 322 -19.75 -4.58 2.77
C GLY A 322 -20.50 -4.93 1.47
N LEU A 323 -19.76 -5.29 0.43
CA LEU A 323 -20.32 -5.68 -0.87
C LEU A 323 -20.47 -7.19 -0.95
N THR A 324 -19.43 -7.94 -0.64
CA THR A 324 -19.44 -9.40 -0.79
C THR A 324 -18.58 -10.05 0.27
N ASP A 325 -19.08 -11.15 0.81
CA ASP A 325 -18.43 -11.99 1.82
C ASP A 325 -18.68 -13.43 1.41
N ILE A 326 -17.62 -14.19 1.16
CA ILE A 326 -17.67 -15.58 0.71
C ILE A 326 -16.64 -16.36 1.51
N HIS A 327 -17.11 -17.43 2.16
CA HIS A 327 -16.28 -18.44 2.79
C HIS A 327 -16.64 -19.80 2.20
N LEU A 328 -15.69 -20.47 1.57
CA LEU A 328 -15.83 -21.81 1.03
C LEU A 328 -14.85 -22.72 1.75
N GLU A 329 -15.37 -23.80 2.31
CA GLU A 329 -14.59 -24.85 2.96
C GLU A 329 -14.93 -26.20 2.34
N SER A 330 -13.91 -26.94 1.92
CA SER A 330 -14.03 -28.33 1.52
C SER A 330 -13.85 -29.24 2.73
N ASN A 331 -14.93 -29.46 3.48
CA ASN A 331 -14.98 -30.32 4.68
C ASN A 331 -14.50 -31.75 4.40
N LYS A 332 -14.82 -32.26 3.21
CA LYS A 332 -14.39 -33.56 2.72
C LYS A 332 -14.21 -33.48 1.22
N LEU A 333 -13.10 -33.98 0.69
CA LEU A 333 -12.94 -34.21 -0.73
C LEU A 333 -11.97 -35.38 -0.95
N MET A 334 -12.51 -36.56 -1.15
CA MET A 334 -11.74 -37.79 -1.32
C MET A 334 -11.77 -38.23 -2.78
N LEU A 335 -10.59 -38.55 -3.31
CA LEU A 335 -10.42 -39.19 -4.61
C LEU A 335 -9.82 -40.58 -4.40
N SER A 336 -10.58 -41.63 -4.70
CA SER A 336 -10.12 -43.01 -4.64
C SER A 336 -10.23 -43.65 -6.02
N THR A 337 -9.20 -44.39 -6.42
CA THR A 337 -9.24 -45.13 -7.68
C THR A 337 -8.81 -46.56 -7.45
N THR A 338 -9.40 -47.48 -8.19
CA THR A 338 -8.96 -48.88 -8.32
C THR A 338 -8.69 -49.16 -9.79
N SER A 339 -8.23 -50.36 -10.14
CA SER A 339 -8.04 -50.75 -11.55
C SER A 339 -9.33 -50.60 -12.39
N ASP A 340 -10.49 -50.70 -11.74
CA ASP A 340 -11.78 -50.82 -12.41
C ASP A 340 -12.76 -49.70 -11.99
N SER A 341 -12.33 -48.72 -11.20
CA SER A 341 -13.23 -47.68 -10.70
C SER A 341 -12.56 -46.37 -10.30
N ILE A 342 -13.33 -45.29 -10.39
CA ILE A 342 -13.03 -43.97 -9.84
C ILE A 342 -14.17 -43.60 -8.90
N PHE A 343 -13.83 -43.27 -7.66
CA PHE A 343 -14.76 -42.79 -6.66
C PHE A 343 -14.33 -41.40 -6.18
N ILE A 344 -15.25 -40.45 -6.26
CA ILE A 344 -15.07 -39.08 -5.76
C ILE A 344 -16.18 -38.81 -4.77
N GLU A 345 -15.83 -38.43 -3.56
CA GLU A 345 -16.78 -38.06 -2.52
C GLU A 345 -16.40 -36.70 -1.98
N GLY A 346 -17.38 -35.80 -1.88
CA GLY A 346 -17.15 -34.46 -1.41
C GLY A 346 -18.27 -33.93 -0.53
N GLU A 347 -17.88 -33.11 0.43
CA GLU A 347 -18.76 -32.26 1.24
C GLU A 347 -18.12 -30.88 1.28
N GLN A 348 -18.87 -29.88 0.83
CA GLN A 348 -18.43 -28.49 0.78
C GLN A 348 -19.43 -27.60 1.49
N THR A 349 -18.92 -26.64 2.26
CA THR A 349 -19.72 -25.61 2.90
C THR A 349 -19.38 -24.26 2.29
N LEU A 350 -20.40 -23.57 1.79
CA LEU A 350 -20.33 -22.21 1.29
C LEU A 350 -21.16 -21.31 2.21
N VAL A 351 -20.53 -20.32 2.83
CA VAL A 351 -21.20 -19.22 3.51
C VAL A 351 -21.04 -17.97 2.66
N SER A 352 -22.14 -17.27 2.37
CA SER A 352 -22.04 -15.99 1.67
C SER A 352 -23.22 -15.07 1.94
N ASN A 353 -23.07 -13.78 1.59
CA ASN A 353 -24.16 -12.80 1.60
C ASN A 353 -25.04 -12.84 0.33
N ILE A 354 -24.91 -13.88 -0.50
CA ILE A 354 -25.56 -14.01 -1.80
C ILE A 354 -26.33 -15.35 -1.86
N ASP A 355 -27.60 -15.32 -2.25
CA ASP A 355 -28.36 -16.55 -2.53
C ASP A 355 -29.27 -16.38 -3.74
N ASN A 356 -29.05 -17.17 -4.79
CA ASN A 356 -29.92 -17.44 -5.96
C ASN A 356 -30.68 -16.28 -6.65
N ASN A 357 -30.48 -15.02 -6.23
CA ASN A 357 -30.94 -13.71 -6.74
C ASN A 357 -30.95 -12.60 -5.65
N ASN A 358 -30.80 -12.95 -4.38
CA ASN A 358 -30.71 -12.00 -3.26
C ASN A 358 -29.25 -11.66 -2.98
N PHE A 359 -28.97 -10.36 -2.91
CA PHE A 359 -27.67 -9.80 -2.60
C PHE A 359 -27.83 -8.87 -1.41
N VAL A 360 -27.20 -9.21 -0.28
CA VAL A 360 -27.38 -8.50 0.98
C VAL A 360 -26.13 -7.68 1.28
N LEU A 361 -26.26 -6.36 1.29
CA LEU A 361 -25.16 -5.46 1.64
C LEU A 361 -24.90 -5.47 3.16
N GLY A 362 -23.63 -5.50 3.53
CA GLY A 362 -23.16 -5.34 4.90
C GLY A 362 -22.88 -3.88 5.22
N THR A 363 -22.92 -3.53 6.50
CA THR A 363 -22.53 -2.19 6.97
C THR A 363 -21.68 -2.29 8.23
N GLY A 364 -20.72 -1.37 8.36
CA GLY A 364 -19.72 -1.45 9.41
C GLY A 364 -18.98 -0.14 9.64
N PHE A 365 -18.05 -0.15 10.58
CA PHE A 365 -17.12 0.95 10.78
C PHE A 365 -15.74 0.44 11.17
N SER A 366 -14.72 1.26 10.93
CA SER A 366 -13.37 1.06 11.48
C SER A 366 -12.73 2.41 11.86
N LEU A 367 -11.67 2.35 12.65
CA LEU A 367 -10.94 3.53 13.12
C LEU A 367 -9.47 3.47 12.70
N ASP A 368 -8.95 4.61 12.25
CA ASP A 368 -7.54 4.78 11.97
C ASP A 368 -6.90 5.71 12.98
N LEU A 369 -5.68 5.41 13.40
CA LEU A 369 -4.86 6.25 14.27
C LEU A 369 -3.46 6.35 13.67
N GLY A 370 -2.90 7.55 13.73
CA GLY A 370 -1.64 7.84 13.09
C GLY A 370 -0.77 8.76 13.91
N ILE A 371 0.53 8.51 13.89
CA ILE A 371 1.56 9.48 14.26
C ILE A 371 2.65 9.53 13.18
N ALA A 372 3.24 10.70 13.00
CA ALA A 372 4.41 10.90 12.15
C ALA A 372 5.35 11.93 12.79
N ALA A 373 6.64 11.81 12.50
CA ALA A 373 7.64 12.73 13.00
C ALA A 373 8.73 12.98 11.96
N ASP A 374 9.09 14.24 11.79
CA ASP A 374 10.31 14.64 11.10
C ASP A 374 11.43 14.69 12.13
N ILE A 375 12.39 13.78 12.01
CA ILE A 375 13.55 13.71 12.91
C ILE A 375 14.55 14.81 12.56
N ASN A 376 14.71 15.06 11.27
CA ASN A 376 15.52 16.13 10.70
C ASN A 376 15.04 16.39 9.25
N PRO A 377 15.60 17.37 8.50
CA PRO A 377 15.17 17.66 7.13
C PRO A 377 15.32 16.52 6.11
N GLN A 378 16.04 15.45 6.45
CA GLN A 378 16.28 14.29 5.59
C GLN A 378 15.50 13.05 6.03
N LEU A 379 15.14 12.90 7.30
CA LEU A 379 14.60 11.68 7.85
C LEU A 379 13.25 11.92 8.52
N SER A 380 12.26 11.17 8.06
CA SER A 380 10.94 11.13 8.68
C SER A 380 10.54 9.70 8.99
N ILE A 381 9.76 9.52 10.06
CA ILE A 381 9.24 8.23 10.50
C ILE A 381 7.74 8.34 10.77
N SER A 382 7.03 7.24 10.61
CA SER A 382 5.59 7.20 10.87
C SER A 382 5.14 5.85 11.40
N LEU A 383 4.06 5.87 12.15
CA LEU A 383 3.35 4.69 12.63
C LEU A 383 1.85 4.94 12.42
N ALA A 384 1.19 4.02 11.75
CA ALA A 384 -0.26 4.01 11.58
C ALA A 384 -0.83 2.68 12.09
N LEU A 385 -1.95 2.79 12.79
CA LEU A 385 -2.84 1.70 13.12
C LEU A 385 -4.09 1.92 12.28
N GLN A 386 -4.38 1.02 11.36
CA GLN A 386 -5.49 1.16 10.43
C GLN A 386 -6.52 0.08 10.68
N ASP A 387 -7.77 0.43 10.40
CA ASP A 387 -8.91 -0.45 10.47
C ASP A 387 -9.16 -1.08 11.84
N LEU A 388 -8.77 -0.37 12.90
CA LEU A 388 -8.98 -0.80 14.28
C LEU A 388 -10.47 -0.95 14.57
N LEU A 389 -10.79 -2.02 15.30
CA LEU A 389 -12.18 -2.39 15.66
C LEU A 389 -13.08 -2.57 14.43
N GLY A 390 -12.47 -2.79 13.25
CA GLY A 390 -13.16 -2.95 11.99
C GLY A 390 -14.09 -4.15 12.00
N SER A 391 -15.36 -3.94 11.71
CA SER A 391 -16.37 -4.99 11.71
C SER A 391 -17.47 -4.66 10.71
N ILE A 392 -17.95 -5.65 9.98
CA ILE A 392 -19.05 -5.54 9.02
C ILE A 392 -20.17 -6.46 9.47
N THR A 393 -21.34 -5.88 9.78
CA THR A 393 -22.54 -6.64 10.10
C THR A 393 -23.35 -6.86 8.82
N TRP A 394 -23.62 -8.14 8.54
CA TRP A 394 -24.47 -8.60 7.45
C TRP A 394 -25.86 -8.87 8.01
N PRO A 395 -26.91 -8.19 7.53
CA PRO A 395 -28.28 -8.43 7.98
C PRO A 395 -28.71 -9.90 7.85
N GLU A 396 -28.24 -10.57 6.81
CA GLU A 396 -28.52 -11.97 6.53
C GLU A 396 -27.34 -12.57 5.77
N THR A 397 -26.99 -13.81 6.12
CA THR A 397 -26.02 -14.66 5.44
C THR A 397 -26.67 -16.00 5.11
N PHE A 398 -26.18 -16.66 4.06
CA PHE A 398 -26.70 -17.93 3.58
C PHE A 398 -25.62 -18.98 3.71
N ARG A 399 -26.00 -20.13 4.27
CA ARG A 399 -25.12 -21.30 4.33
C ARG A 399 -25.68 -22.34 3.36
N LYS A 400 -24.83 -22.78 2.45
CA LYS A 400 -25.10 -23.87 1.51
C LYS A 400 -24.11 -25.01 1.78
N THR A 401 -24.64 -26.19 2.03
CA THR A 401 -23.85 -27.42 2.08
C THR A 401 -24.13 -28.22 0.81
N HIS A 402 -23.06 -28.58 0.11
CA HIS A 402 -23.08 -29.39 -1.10
C HIS A 402 -22.38 -30.72 -0.79
N GLU A 403 -23.16 -31.79 -0.73
CA GLU A 403 -22.65 -33.15 -0.61
C GLU A 403 -22.77 -33.83 -1.97
N PHE A 404 -21.70 -34.47 -2.43
CA PHE A 404 -21.73 -35.23 -3.66
C PHE A 404 -20.94 -36.53 -3.58
N SER A 405 -21.41 -37.53 -4.33
CA SER A 405 -20.73 -38.79 -4.52
C SER A 405 -20.84 -39.23 -5.98
N ILE A 406 -19.67 -39.44 -6.58
CA ILE A 406 -19.48 -39.87 -7.97
C ILE A 406 -18.79 -41.23 -7.91
N SER A 407 -19.41 -42.23 -8.52
CA SER A 407 -18.85 -43.57 -8.67
C SER A 407 -18.88 -43.94 -10.14
N LEU A 408 -17.72 -44.14 -10.73
CA LEU A 408 -17.56 -44.53 -12.12
C LEU A 408 -16.88 -45.90 -12.18
N LEU A 409 -17.54 -46.89 -12.77
CA LEU A 409 -16.98 -48.21 -12.99
C LEU A 409 -16.48 -48.32 -14.44
N SER A 410 -15.31 -48.90 -14.64
CA SER A 410 -14.74 -49.11 -15.98
C SER A 410 -15.62 -49.98 -16.87
N ALA A 411 -16.40 -50.89 -16.29
CA ALA A 411 -17.38 -51.70 -17.03
C ALA A 411 -18.60 -50.91 -17.53
N GLU A 412 -18.83 -49.71 -16.98
CA GLU A 412 -19.92 -48.80 -17.31
C GLU A 412 -19.45 -47.61 -18.17
N MET A 413 -18.16 -47.56 -18.47
CA MET A 413 -17.52 -46.52 -19.29
C MET A 413 -17.19 -47.08 -20.69
N GLU A 414 -18.00 -46.72 -21.69
CA GLU A 414 -17.53 -46.73 -23.09
C GLU A 414 -16.70 -45.45 -23.35
N ASP A 415 -16.14 -45.27 -24.55
CA ASP A 415 -15.41 -44.04 -24.87
C ASP A 415 -16.35 -42.84 -24.66
N ILE A 416 -16.12 -42.02 -23.63
CA ILE A 416 -16.97 -40.86 -23.27
C ILE A 416 -17.14 -39.90 -24.47
N ALA A 417 -16.16 -39.89 -25.38
CA ALA A 417 -16.21 -39.15 -26.63
C ALA A 417 -17.41 -39.53 -27.52
N ASP A 418 -17.87 -40.78 -27.43
CA ASP A 418 -18.95 -41.35 -28.23
C ASP A 418 -20.33 -41.20 -27.58
N TYR A 419 -20.40 -40.71 -26.33
CA TYR A 419 -21.67 -40.54 -25.62
C TYR A 419 -22.52 -39.45 -26.29
N SER A 420 -23.78 -39.79 -26.57
CA SER A 420 -24.82 -38.84 -26.93
C SER A 420 -25.15 -37.91 -25.77
N SER A 421 -25.85 -36.80 -26.04
CA SER A 421 -26.31 -35.88 -25.00
C SER A 421 -27.14 -36.57 -23.92
N ALA A 422 -27.97 -37.55 -24.30
CA ALA A 422 -28.81 -38.29 -23.35
C ALA A 422 -28.00 -39.22 -22.44
N GLU A 423 -26.92 -39.82 -22.93
CA GLU A 423 -26.02 -40.65 -22.13
C GLU A 423 -25.19 -39.81 -21.17
N LYS A 424 -24.79 -38.59 -21.57
CA LYS A 424 -24.14 -37.63 -20.68
C LYS A 424 -25.08 -37.14 -19.58
N ASP A 425 -26.34 -36.85 -19.92
CA ASP A 425 -27.38 -36.48 -18.94
C ASP A 425 -27.64 -37.64 -17.96
N SER A 426 -27.75 -38.88 -18.46
CA SER A 426 -27.94 -40.07 -17.62
C SER A 426 -26.75 -40.34 -16.70
N LEU A 427 -25.52 -40.09 -17.16
CA LEU A 427 -24.32 -40.19 -16.32
C LEU A 427 -24.33 -39.13 -15.22
N GLN A 428 -24.70 -37.90 -15.55
CA GLN A 428 -24.81 -36.82 -14.56
C GLN A 428 -25.90 -37.10 -13.52
N GLU A 429 -27.05 -37.66 -13.92
CA GLU A 429 -28.12 -38.09 -13.02
C GLU A 429 -27.72 -39.24 -12.09
N SER A 430 -26.69 -40.02 -12.45
CA SER A 430 -26.16 -41.08 -11.58
C SER A 430 -25.37 -40.56 -10.38
N PHE A 431 -24.95 -39.29 -10.41
CA PHE A 431 -24.23 -38.68 -9.30
C PHE A 431 -25.19 -38.39 -8.15
N THR A 432 -24.83 -38.83 -6.95
CA THR A 432 -25.60 -38.44 -5.76
C THR A 432 -25.22 -37.01 -5.43
N ILE A 433 -26.19 -36.09 -5.48
CA ILE A 433 -26.00 -34.69 -5.13
C ILE A 433 -27.07 -34.32 -4.12
N LEU A 434 -26.65 -33.84 -2.95
CA LEU A 434 -27.51 -33.31 -1.91
C LEU A 434 -27.11 -31.86 -1.64
N ASP A 435 -27.99 -30.94 -2.04
CA ASP A 435 -27.86 -29.51 -1.77
C ASP A 435 -28.79 -29.12 -0.64
N THR A 436 -28.23 -28.55 0.43
CA THR A 436 -29.02 -27.90 1.48
C THR A 436 -28.63 -26.43 1.55
N THR A 437 -29.60 -25.54 1.40
CA THR A 437 -29.41 -24.09 1.57
C THR A 437 -30.36 -23.60 2.64
N TYR A 438 -29.84 -22.78 3.57
CA TYR A 438 -30.66 -22.09 4.55
C TYR A 438 -30.09 -20.72 4.90
N ALA A 439 -30.98 -19.79 5.24
CA ALA A 439 -30.61 -18.51 5.81
C ALA A 439 -30.06 -18.74 7.24
N SER A 440 -28.86 -18.25 7.48
CA SER A 440 -28.13 -18.43 8.75
C SER A 440 -28.33 -17.22 9.69
N GLY A 441 -29.18 -16.25 9.32
CA GLY A 441 -29.41 -15.03 10.09
C GLY A 441 -28.30 -14.00 9.94
N SER A 442 -28.25 -13.02 10.84
CA SER A 442 -27.26 -11.94 10.78
C SER A 442 -25.84 -12.47 11.05
N GLY A 443 -24.91 -12.14 10.18
CA GLY A 443 -23.48 -12.48 10.30
C GLY A 443 -22.64 -11.26 10.66
N ASN A 444 -21.42 -11.49 11.14
CA ASN A 444 -20.45 -10.43 11.37
C ASN A 444 -19.07 -10.85 10.89
N THR A 445 -18.46 -10.04 10.04
CA THR A 445 -17.11 -10.27 9.50
C THR A 445 -16.16 -9.25 10.14
N THR A 446 -15.05 -9.73 10.69
CA THR A 446 -13.98 -8.85 11.18
C THR A 446 -13.23 -8.25 10.00
N TYR A 447 -13.13 -6.93 9.96
CA TYR A 447 -12.39 -6.24 8.91
C TYR A 447 -10.89 -6.20 9.26
N PRO A 448 -9.97 -6.59 8.35
CA PRO A 448 -8.56 -6.78 8.70
C PRO A 448 -7.86 -5.50 9.18
N ALA A 449 -7.62 -5.43 10.49
CA ALA A 449 -6.82 -4.37 11.09
C ALA A 449 -5.32 -4.56 10.76
N GLN A 450 -4.59 -3.46 10.66
CA GLN A 450 -3.17 -3.50 10.29
C GLN A 450 -2.33 -2.42 10.98
N VAL A 451 -1.05 -2.72 11.14
CA VAL A 451 -0.01 -1.80 11.62
C VAL A 451 0.91 -1.50 10.45
N VAL A 452 1.16 -0.21 10.22
CA VAL A 452 2.08 0.27 9.19
C VAL A 452 3.16 1.13 9.84
N LEU A 453 4.40 0.68 9.77
CA LEU A 453 5.58 1.45 10.14
C LEU A 453 6.22 2.01 8.87
N GLY A 454 6.33 3.33 8.78
CA GLY A 454 6.93 4.03 7.65
C GLY A 454 8.24 4.72 8.01
N GLY A 455 9.15 4.79 7.06
CA GLY A 455 10.35 5.61 7.12
C GLY A 455 10.65 6.21 5.76
N ALA A 456 10.97 7.50 5.72
CA ALA A 456 11.37 8.21 4.51
C ALA A 456 12.73 8.85 4.72
N TYR A 457 13.64 8.64 3.78
CA TYR A 457 14.96 9.26 3.77
C TYR A 457 15.22 10.02 2.47
N ARG A 458 15.37 11.33 2.56
CA ARG A 458 15.72 12.21 1.44
C ARG A 458 17.22 12.20 1.22
N VAL A 459 17.66 11.46 0.21
CA VAL A 459 19.06 11.36 -0.21
C VAL A 459 19.50 12.66 -0.89
N SER A 460 18.63 13.27 -1.69
CA SER A 460 18.85 14.56 -2.36
C SER A 460 17.51 15.25 -2.64
N PRO A 461 17.48 16.52 -3.09
CA PRO A 461 16.23 17.17 -3.50
C PRO A 461 15.44 16.42 -4.59
N ALA A 462 16.12 15.61 -5.41
CA ALA A 462 15.52 14.85 -6.50
C ALA A 462 15.32 13.36 -6.16
N LEU A 463 15.78 12.89 -4.99
CA LEU A 463 15.75 11.47 -4.62
C LEU A 463 15.37 11.30 -3.15
N ALA A 464 14.24 10.65 -2.93
CA ALA A 464 13.84 10.11 -1.64
C ALA A 464 13.70 8.59 -1.73
N VAL A 465 13.97 7.92 -0.61
CA VAL A 465 13.77 6.49 -0.42
C VAL A 465 12.76 6.31 0.69
N ASP A 466 11.65 5.64 0.36
CA ASP A 466 10.59 5.32 1.31
C ASP A 466 10.60 3.82 1.59
N VAL A 467 10.43 3.46 2.86
CA VAL A 467 10.31 2.08 3.33
C VAL A 467 9.05 2.00 4.18
N ALA A 468 8.23 0.98 3.92
CA ALA A 468 7.06 0.68 4.74
C ALA A 468 7.07 -0.81 5.12
N LEU A 469 6.84 -1.08 6.40
CA LEU A 469 6.56 -2.40 6.93
C LEU A 469 5.09 -2.45 7.31
N ARG A 470 4.35 -3.42 6.75
CA ARG A 470 2.92 -3.64 7.03
C ARG A 470 2.76 -5.00 7.67
N GLN A 471 2.05 -5.05 8.79
CA GLN A 471 1.67 -6.27 9.49
C GLN A 471 0.15 -6.25 9.70
N TYR A 472 -0.55 -7.28 9.23
CA TYR A 472 -1.96 -7.47 9.60
C TYR A 472 -2.05 -8.03 11.01
N LEU A 473 -3.04 -7.57 11.77
CA LEU A 473 -3.44 -8.24 13.00
C LEU A 473 -4.19 -9.53 12.62
N ASP A 474 -4.14 -10.52 13.50
CA ASP A 474 -4.71 -11.85 13.25
C ASP A 474 -6.18 -11.75 12.81
N ASN A 475 -6.51 -12.34 11.66
CA ASN A 475 -7.84 -12.31 11.06
C ASN A 475 -8.04 -13.48 10.08
N ASP A 476 -9.30 -13.72 9.70
CA ASP A 476 -9.71 -14.84 8.84
C ASP A 476 -9.10 -14.81 7.42
N TYR A 477 -8.58 -13.67 6.98
CA TYR A 477 -8.07 -13.46 5.61
C TYR A 477 -6.55 -13.41 5.50
N PHE A 478 -5.86 -13.20 6.63
CA PHE A 478 -4.41 -13.10 6.67
C PHE A 478 -3.90 -13.79 7.93
N THR A 479 -3.25 -14.94 7.75
CA THR A 479 -2.48 -15.55 8.82
C THR A 479 -1.26 -14.68 9.10
N GLY A 480 -1.13 -14.22 10.36
CA GLY A 480 0.03 -13.43 10.77
C GLY A 480 1.31 -14.24 10.58
N VAL A 481 2.25 -13.72 9.79
CA VAL A 481 3.63 -14.24 9.69
C VAL A 481 4.50 -13.62 10.76
#